data_AF-A0A8I0MXW5-F1
#
_entry.id   AF-A0A8I0MXW5-F1
#
_cell.length_a   1.000
_cell.length_b   1.000
_cell.length_c   1.000
_cell.angle_alpha   90.00
_cell.angle_beta   90.00
_cell.angle_gamma   90.00
#
_symmetry.space_group_name_H-M   'P 1'
#
loop_
_entity.id
_entity.type
_entity.pdbx_description
1 polymer ?
#
loop_
_entity_poly.entity_id
_entity_poly.type
_entity_poly.pdbx_seq_one_letter_code
_entity_poly.pdbx_strand_id
1 'polypeptide(L)'
;MAGLQIEQIRNLDDFAVLYKWDVWFTPPPAVAFDRNDLNVRCLSSSLPTSAVQSIDIQIRGHHIKQAGIVDDDHTINLTFAETVDNTIHNMLHNWREALWETGIGKQKKRAEYQCDMLLTRLNNQDEPIWTYKLFGCYLESVDWGGELGGDTSDIMRPSLTLSYDYFKMGAGASVQ
;
A
#
# COMPACT_ATOMS: atom_id res chain seq x y z
N MET A 1 -27.60 10.36 32.74
CA MET A 1 -26.46 9.98 31.88
C MET A 1 -26.19 8.51 32.12
N ALA A 2 -26.50 7.64 31.17
CA ALA A 2 -26.19 6.22 31.30
C ALA A 2 -24.69 6.04 30.99
N GLY A 3 -23.92 5.57 31.98
CA GLY A 3 -22.52 5.20 31.78
C GLY A 3 -22.43 4.00 30.84
N LEU A 4 -21.37 3.95 30.05
CA LEU A 4 -21.07 2.85 29.13
C LEU A 4 -21.00 1.53 29.94
N GLN A 5 -21.94 0.61 29.68
CA GLN A 5 -22.05 -0.63 30.45
C GLN A 5 -21.14 -1.70 29.83
N ILE A 6 -20.51 -2.53 30.67
CA ILE A 6 -19.63 -3.61 30.19
C ILE A 6 -20.34 -4.57 29.22
N GLU A 7 -21.65 -4.76 29.39
CA GLU A 7 -22.49 -5.56 28.49
C GLU A 7 -22.62 -4.93 27.10
N GLN A 8 -22.57 -3.60 26.97
CA GLN A 8 -22.55 -2.95 25.64
C GLN A 8 -21.25 -3.23 24.90
N ILE A 9 -20.12 -3.31 25.62
CA ILE A 9 -18.81 -3.64 25.03
C ILE A 9 -18.77 -5.13 24.65
N ARG A 10 -19.32 -6.01 25.47
CA ARG A 10 -19.41 -7.46 25.17
C ARG A 10 -20.35 -7.79 24.01
N ASN A 11 -21.32 -6.93 23.74
CA ASN A 11 -22.21 -7.05 22.57
C ASN A 11 -21.57 -6.48 21.29
N LEU A 12 -20.42 -5.82 21.37
CA LEU A 12 -19.63 -5.56 20.18
C LEU A 12 -19.04 -6.89 19.72
N ASP A 13 -19.26 -7.21 18.45
CA ASP A 13 -18.69 -8.39 17.80
C ASP A 13 -17.15 -8.29 17.75
N ASP A 14 -16.49 -9.31 17.19
CA ASP A 14 -15.03 -9.37 17.07
C ASP A 14 -14.42 -8.08 16.50
N PHE A 15 -13.43 -7.54 17.20
CA PHE A 15 -12.71 -6.35 16.75
C PHE A 15 -11.81 -6.69 15.57
N ALA A 16 -11.85 -5.86 14.54
CA ALA A 16 -10.99 -6.02 13.38
C ALA A 16 -9.52 -5.79 13.75
N VAL A 17 -8.68 -6.78 13.46
CA VAL A 17 -7.23 -6.76 13.74
C VAL A 17 -6.44 -6.15 12.57
N LEU A 18 -5.21 -5.70 12.84
CA LEU A 18 -4.31 -5.11 11.84
C LEU A 18 -3.38 -6.13 11.15
N TYR A 19 -3.19 -7.30 11.73
CA TYR A 19 -2.26 -8.32 11.20
C TYR A 19 -2.92 -9.29 10.21
N LYS A 20 -4.27 -9.28 10.10
CA LYS A 20 -5.00 -10.09 9.12
C LYS A 20 -5.35 -9.25 7.90
N TRP A 21 -4.53 -9.38 6.86
CA TRP A 21 -4.70 -8.68 5.59
C TRP A 21 -4.05 -9.49 4.46
N ASP A 22 -4.41 -9.12 3.24
CA ASP A 22 -3.95 -9.72 1.99
C ASP A 22 -3.57 -8.60 1.03
N VAL A 23 -2.47 -8.77 0.30
CA VAL A 23 -2.03 -7.85 -0.75
C VAL A 23 -1.93 -8.56 -2.08
N TRP A 24 -2.48 -7.92 -3.10
CA TRP A 24 -2.55 -8.46 -4.44
C TRP A 24 -2.16 -7.39 -5.46
N PHE A 25 -1.44 -7.81 -6.49
CA PHE A 25 -1.03 -6.94 -7.60
C PHE A 25 -1.45 -7.55 -8.93
N THR A 26 -1.84 -6.68 -9.86
CA THR A 26 -1.88 -7.04 -11.29
C THR A 26 -0.45 -6.92 -11.82
N PRO A 27 0.30 -8.00 -12.06
CA PRO A 27 1.68 -7.91 -12.52
C PRO A 27 1.74 -7.07 -13.80
N PRO A 28 2.57 -6.02 -13.84
CA PRO A 28 2.75 -5.24 -15.05
C PRO A 28 3.44 -6.10 -16.12
N PRO A 29 3.12 -5.96 -17.41
CA PRO A 29 3.67 -6.81 -18.48
C PRO A 29 5.21 -6.89 -18.50
N ALA A 30 5.89 -5.82 -18.07
CA ALA A 30 7.35 -5.75 -18.03
C ALA A 30 7.98 -6.42 -16.80
N VAL A 31 7.21 -6.80 -15.79
CA VAL A 31 7.70 -7.38 -14.52
C VAL A 31 6.90 -8.63 -14.20
N ALA A 32 7.50 -9.80 -14.41
CA ALA A 32 6.89 -11.06 -14.02
C ALA A 32 7.18 -11.37 -12.55
N PHE A 33 6.14 -11.60 -11.76
CA PHE A 33 6.23 -12.14 -10.41
C PHE A 33 4.97 -12.94 -10.08
N ASP A 34 5.10 -13.95 -9.22
CA ASP A 34 3.96 -14.70 -8.72
C ASP A 34 3.26 -13.91 -7.61
N ARG A 35 1.93 -13.78 -7.72
CA ARG A 35 1.14 -12.96 -6.81
C ARG A 35 1.07 -13.54 -5.41
N ASN A 36 0.96 -14.87 -5.29
CA ASN A 36 0.85 -15.53 -4.00
C ASN A 36 2.19 -15.48 -3.26
N ASP A 37 3.29 -15.68 -3.99
CA ASP A 37 4.63 -15.57 -3.44
C ASP A 37 4.90 -14.15 -2.90
N LEU A 38 4.50 -13.11 -3.65
CA LEU A 38 4.67 -11.73 -3.22
C LEU A 38 3.85 -11.41 -1.95
N ASN A 39 2.61 -11.91 -1.87
CA ASN A 39 1.75 -11.72 -0.71
C ASN A 39 2.37 -12.33 0.57
N VAL A 40 2.83 -13.59 0.49
CA VAL A 40 3.42 -14.29 1.64
C VAL A 40 4.71 -13.62 2.13
N ARG A 41 5.45 -12.95 1.23
CA ARG A 41 6.68 -12.22 1.56
C ARG A 41 6.42 -10.80 2.08
N CYS A 42 5.21 -10.27 1.93
CA CYS A 42 4.88 -8.92 2.38
C CYS A 42 4.75 -8.89 3.91
N LEU A 43 5.62 -8.12 4.57
CA LEU A 43 5.65 -7.99 6.03
C LEU A 43 4.73 -6.87 6.52
N SER A 44 4.63 -5.78 5.76
CA SER A 44 3.80 -4.64 6.13
C SER A 44 3.40 -3.82 4.90
N SER A 45 2.23 -3.17 5.01
CA SER A 45 1.73 -2.15 4.09
C SER A 45 1.25 -0.95 4.87
N SER A 46 1.48 0.26 4.38
CA SER A 46 0.70 1.42 4.80
C SER A 46 -0.72 1.36 4.23
N LEU A 47 -1.66 2.06 4.86
CA LEU A 47 -2.99 2.27 4.29
C LEU A 47 -2.95 3.56 3.44
N PRO A 48 -3.63 3.61 2.28
CA PRO A 48 -3.77 4.84 1.53
C PRO A 48 -4.57 5.85 2.37
N THR A 49 -4.15 7.13 2.32
CA THR A 49 -4.81 8.21 3.05
C THR A 49 -5.27 9.30 2.10
N SER A 50 -6.31 10.03 2.52
CA SER A 50 -6.79 11.24 1.83
C SER A 50 -6.77 12.40 2.81
N ALA A 51 -6.28 13.54 2.34
CA ALA A 51 -6.31 14.80 3.04
C ALA A 51 -7.41 15.70 2.46
N VAL A 52 -8.18 16.35 3.34
CA VAL A 52 -9.17 17.35 2.91
C VAL A 52 -8.54 18.73 3.12
N GLN A 53 -8.28 19.43 2.02
CA GLN A 53 -7.79 20.80 2.10
C GLN A 53 -8.86 21.69 2.74
N SER A 54 -8.44 22.65 3.57
CA SER A 54 -9.34 23.60 4.22
C SER A 54 -9.09 25.00 3.69
N ILE A 55 -10.15 25.69 3.29
CA ILE A 55 -10.12 27.09 2.90
C ILE A 55 -10.46 27.91 4.15
N ASP A 56 -9.54 28.76 4.59
CA ASP A 56 -9.78 29.69 5.70
C ASP A 56 -10.29 31.03 5.15
N ILE A 57 -11.52 31.38 5.53
CA ILE A 57 -12.16 32.63 5.13
C ILE A 57 -12.13 33.56 6.34
N GLN A 58 -11.32 34.63 6.25
CA GLN A 58 -11.20 35.62 7.30
C GLN A 58 -12.03 36.87 6.97
N ILE A 59 -13.03 37.19 7.80
CA ILE A 59 -13.85 38.40 7.67
C ILE A 59 -13.89 39.13 9.01
N ARG A 60 -13.39 40.37 9.04
CA ARG A 60 -13.40 41.26 10.21
C ARG A 60 -12.83 40.61 11.49
N GLY A 61 -11.77 39.82 11.36
CA GLY A 61 -11.13 39.14 12.49
C GLY A 61 -11.79 37.81 12.91
N HIS A 62 -12.89 37.41 12.27
CA HIS A 62 -13.46 36.07 12.42
C HIS A 62 -12.89 35.13 11.35
N HIS A 63 -12.57 33.91 11.76
CA HIS A 63 -12.11 32.83 10.90
C HIS A 63 -13.23 31.80 10.74
N ILE A 64 -13.57 31.48 9.50
CA ILE A 64 -14.53 30.42 9.16
C ILE A 64 -13.82 29.48 8.19
N LYS A 65 -13.82 28.18 8.51
CA LYS A 65 -13.24 27.15 7.63
C LYS A 65 -14.31 26.57 6.71
N GLN A 66 -13.98 26.47 5.43
CA GLN A 66 -14.77 25.77 4.42
C GLN A 66 -13.97 24.58 3.88
N ALA A 67 -14.66 23.46 3.62
CA ALA A 67 -14.03 22.29 3.01
C ALA A 67 -13.61 22.62 1.56
N GLY A 68 -12.35 22.34 1.24
CA GLY A 68 -11.75 22.48 -0.07
C GLY A 68 -11.72 21.15 -0.83
N ILE A 69 -10.68 20.96 -1.63
CA ILE A 69 -10.49 19.77 -2.48
C ILE A 69 -10.01 18.59 -1.61
N VAL A 70 -10.50 17.40 -1.93
CA VAL A 70 -9.98 16.14 -1.39
C VAL A 70 -8.80 15.73 -2.24
N ASP A 71 -7.65 15.53 -1.60
CA ASP A 71 -6.39 15.16 -2.22
C ASP A 71 -5.91 13.86 -1.60
N ASP A 72 -5.52 12.89 -2.43
CA ASP A 72 -4.99 11.62 -1.93
C ASP A 72 -3.49 11.77 -1.67
N ASP A 73 -2.93 10.99 -0.74
CA ASP A 73 -1.47 11.04 -0.46
C ASP A 73 -0.63 10.49 -1.62
N HIS A 74 -1.28 9.90 -2.63
CA HIS A 74 -0.73 9.35 -3.87
C HIS A 74 0.43 8.37 -3.70
N THR A 75 0.74 7.92 -2.48
CA THR A 75 1.87 7.04 -2.18
C THR A 75 1.47 5.92 -1.21
N ILE A 76 2.04 4.72 -1.42
CA ILE A 76 1.87 3.57 -0.53
C ILE A 76 3.22 2.87 -0.32
N ASN A 77 3.49 2.51 0.93
CA ASN A 77 4.74 1.90 1.33
C ASN A 77 4.52 0.43 1.66
N LEU A 78 5.41 -0.42 1.15
CA LEU A 78 5.39 -1.87 1.35
C LEU A 78 6.77 -2.35 1.79
N THR A 79 6.80 -3.26 2.75
CA THR A 79 8.04 -3.91 3.20
C THR A 79 7.94 -5.41 3.00
N PHE A 80 9.00 -6.02 2.49
CA PHE A 80 9.05 -7.45 2.19
C PHE A 80 10.17 -8.14 2.97
N ALA A 81 10.05 -9.46 3.12
CA ALA A 81 11.14 -10.33 3.53
C ALA A 81 11.82 -10.90 2.28
N GLU A 82 13.15 -10.73 2.18
CA GLU A 82 13.91 -11.38 1.13
C GLU A 82 14.34 -12.79 1.54
N THR A 83 14.38 -13.70 0.57
CA THR A 83 14.96 -15.04 0.75
C THR A 83 16.16 -15.26 -0.16
N VAL A 84 16.85 -16.38 0.02
CA VAL A 84 18.13 -16.69 -0.66
C VAL A 84 18.01 -16.70 -2.20
N ASP A 85 16.80 -16.89 -2.73
CA ASP A 85 16.47 -16.85 -4.16
C ASP A 85 16.47 -15.43 -4.76
N ASN A 86 16.52 -14.38 -3.93
CA ASN A 86 16.50 -12.96 -4.32
C ASN A 86 15.28 -12.58 -5.18
N THR A 87 14.13 -13.22 -4.95
CA THR A 87 12.93 -13.00 -5.76
C THR A 87 12.44 -11.56 -5.69
N ILE A 88 12.45 -10.93 -4.50
CA ILE A 88 11.99 -9.55 -4.34
C ILE A 88 12.98 -8.58 -5.01
N HIS A 89 14.27 -8.75 -4.79
CA HIS A 89 15.31 -7.95 -5.44
C HIS A 89 15.22 -8.02 -6.97
N ASN A 90 15.04 -9.23 -7.53
CA ASN A 90 14.89 -9.41 -8.98
C ASN A 90 13.63 -8.69 -9.50
N MET A 91 12.50 -8.79 -8.79
CA MET A 91 11.28 -8.08 -9.13
C MET A 91 11.49 -6.56 -9.13
N LEU A 92 12.06 -6.00 -8.05
CA LEU A 92 12.30 -4.56 -7.90
C LEU A 92 13.28 -4.03 -8.95
N HIS A 93 14.35 -4.78 -9.22
CA HIS A 93 15.31 -4.46 -10.26
C HIS A 93 14.63 -4.41 -11.63
N ASN A 94 13.86 -5.43 -11.99
CA ASN A 94 13.16 -5.49 -13.28
C ASN A 94 12.12 -4.37 -13.42
N TRP A 95 11.43 -4.01 -12.34
CA TRP A 95 10.49 -2.90 -12.35
C TRP A 95 11.19 -1.55 -12.53
N ARG A 96 12.32 -1.35 -11.86
CA ARG A 96 13.17 -0.17 -12.05
C ARG A 96 13.67 -0.06 -13.50
N GLU A 97 14.14 -1.16 -14.08
CA GLU A 97 14.59 -1.18 -15.49
C GLU A 97 13.42 -1.03 -16.49
N ALA A 98 12.19 -1.40 -16.12
CA ALA A 98 11.01 -1.12 -16.93
C ALA A 98 10.67 0.37 -16.97
N LEU A 99 10.91 1.10 -15.88
CA LEU A 99 10.73 2.55 -15.79
C LEU A 99 11.82 3.31 -16.52
N TRP A 100 13.08 2.89 -16.36
CA TRP A 100 14.23 3.48 -17.01
C TRP A 100 15.29 2.42 -17.29
N GLU A 101 15.49 2.12 -18.56
CA GLU A 101 16.49 1.14 -18.99
C GLU A 101 17.89 1.75 -18.90
N THR A 102 18.70 1.27 -17.97
CA THR A 102 20.02 1.85 -17.65
C THR A 102 20.98 1.81 -18.85
N GLY A 103 20.88 0.81 -19.72
CA GLY A 103 21.80 0.62 -20.85
C GLY A 103 21.52 1.51 -22.07
N ILE A 104 20.26 1.91 -22.29
CA ILE A 104 19.83 2.63 -23.51
C ILE A 104 19.26 4.03 -23.17
N GLY A 105 18.91 4.27 -21.90
CA GLY A 105 18.32 5.54 -21.45
C GLY A 105 16.90 5.75 -21.99
N LYS A 106 16.12 4.67 -22.11
CA LYS A 106 14.75 4.70 -22.63
C LYS A 106 13.76 4.25 -21.56
N GLN A 107 12.56 4.80 -21.65
CA GLN A 107 11.43 4.40 -20.82
C GLN A 107 10.47 3.55 -21.64
N LYS A 108 9.88 2.52 -21.00
CA LYS A 108 8.76 1.80 -21.59
C LYS A 108 7.48 2.63 -21.53
N LYS A 109 6.44 2.21 -22.24
CA LYS A 109 5.14 2.88 -22.17
C LYS A 109 4.55 2.71 -20.78
N ARG A 110 3.75 3.69 -20.34
CA ARG A 110 3.04 3.69 -19.07
C ARG A 110 2.29 2.38 -18.76
N ALA A 111 1.58 1.84 -19.76
CA ALA A 111 0.83 0.60 -19.62
C ALA A 111 1.69 -0.66 -19.42
N GLU A 112 3.00 -0.60 -19.66
CA GLU A 112 3.90 -1.75 -19.54
C GLU A 112 4.51 -1.89 -18.14
N TYR A 113 4.60 -0.80 -17.37
CA TYR A 113 5.20 -0.78 -16.04
C TYR A 113 4.21 -0.46 -14.90
N GLN A 114 2.98 -0.02 -15.22
CA GLN A 114 1.95 0.25 -14.22
C GLN A 114 1.16 -1.00 -13.85
N CYS A 115 0.78 -1.09 -12.58
CA CYS A 115 -0.07 -2.15 -12.05
C CYS A 115 -1.21 -1.58 -11.20
N ASP A 116 -2.28 -2.35 -11.02
CA ASP A 116 -3.28 -2.08 -9.99
C ASP A 116 -2.98 -2.94 -8.76
N MET A 117 -3.17 -2.37 -7.56
CA MET A 117 -2.93 -3.05 -6.28
C MET A 117 -4.24 -3.15 -5.50
N LEU A 118 -4.48 -4.29 -4.87
CA LEU A 118 -5.58 -4.53 -3.95
C LEU A 118 -5.02 -4.86 -2.57
N LEU A 119 -5.45 -4.11 -1.57
CA LEU A 119 -5.16 -4.34 -0.16
C LEU A 119 -6.46 -4.68 0.57
N THR A 120 -6.55 -5.89 1.09
CA THR A 120 -7.78 -6.41 1.68
C THR A 120 -7.56 -6.74 3.14
N ARG A 121 -8.41 -6.20 4.02
CA ARG A 121 -8.45 -6.59 5.43
C ARG A 121 -9.33 -7.83 5.58
N LEU A 122 -8.92 -8.75 6.44
CA LEU A 122 -9.60 -10.02 6.67
C LEU A 122 -10.14 -10.11 8.10
N ASN A 123 -11.22 -10.87 8.30
CA ASN A 123 -11.71 -11.25 9.63
C ASN A 123 -10.93 -12.47 10.19
N ASN A 124 -11.32 -12.93 11.37
CA ASN A 124 -10.69 -14.09 12.02
C ASN A 124 -10.85 -15.39 11.22
N GLN A 125 -11.82 -15.46 10.31
CA GLN A 125 -12.16 -16.58 9.42
C GLN A 125 -11.57 -16.42 8.00
N ASP A 126 -10.69 -15.44 7.80
CA ASP A 126 -10.04 -15.12 6.52
C ASP A 126 -11.01 -14.66 5.41
N GLU A 127 -12.17 -14.12 5.80
CA GLU A 127 -13.11 -13.48 4.87
C GLU A 127 -12.82 -11.98 4.74
N PRO A 128 -12.95 -11.41 3.53
CA PRO A 128 -12.67 -10.00 3.29
C PRO A 128 -13.71 -9.08 3.93
N ILE A 129 -13.26 -8.21 4.83
CA ILE A 129 -14.10 -7.20 5.50
C ILE A 129 -14.09 -5.86 4.78
N TRP A 130 -12.93 -5.44 4.27
CA TRP A 130 -12.73 -4.13 3.67
C TRP A 130 -11.58 -4.15 2.68
N THR A 131 -11.77 -3.54 1.52
CA THR A 131 -10.80 -3.57 0.42
C THR A 131 -10.45 -2.16 -0.02
N TYR A 132 -9.16 -1.92 -0.25
CA TYR A 132 -8.62 -0.73 -0.91
C TYR A 132 -8.06 -1.15 -2.27
N LYS A 133 -8.57 -0.56 -3.34
CA LYS A 133 -8.04 -0.76 -4.70
C LYS A 133 -7.35 0.50 -5.17
N LEU A 134 -6.05 0.41 -5.41
CA LEU A 134 -5.20 1.48 -5.91
C LEU A 134 -4.99 1.27 -7.41
N PHE A 135 -5.10 2.36 -8.17
CA PHE A 135 -5.04 2.31 -9.63
C PHE A 135 -3.76 2.96 -10.17
N GLY A 136 -3.19 2.35 -11.21
CA GLY A 136 -2.07 2.93 -11.95
C GLY A 136 -0.78 3.04 -11.14
N CYS A 137 -0.57 2.12 -10.20
CA CYS A 137 0.60 2.10 -9.34
C CYS A 137 1.89 1.93 -10.14
N TYR A 138 2.94 2.67 -9.79
CA TYR A 138 4.29 2.49 -10.32
C TYR A 138 5.33 2.71 -9.23
N LEU A 139 6.53 2.17 -9.44
CA LEU A 139 7.62 2.25 -8.49
C LEU A 139 8.20 3.67 -8.42
N GLU A 140 8.18 4.27 -7.23
CA GLU A 140 8.72 5.61 -6.96
C GLU A 140 10.10 5.54 -6.34
N SER A 141 10.25 4.71 -5.29
CA SER A 141 11.51 4.52 -4.59
C SER A 141 11.68 3.08 -4.12
N VAL A 142 12.94 2.68 -3.96
CA VAL A 142 13.35 1.36 -3.45
C VAL A 142 14.42 1.56 -2.39
N ASP A 143 14.23 0.92 -1.25
CA ASP A 143 15.26 0.62 -0.27
C ASP A 143 15.54 -0.89 -0.32
N TRP A 144 16.79 -1.26 -0.56
CA TRP A 144 17.21 -2.65 -0.71
C TRP A 144 17.29 -3.41 0.62
N GLY A 145 17.07 -2.74 1.75
CA GLY A 145 16.87 -3.41 3.04
C GLY A 145 18.13 -3.54 3.90
N GLY A 146 19.05 -2.57 3.80
CA GLY A 146 20.09 -2.35 4.81
C GLY A 146 21.55 -2.45 4.33
N GLU A 147 22.47 -2.47 5.30
CA GLU A 147 23.92 -2.56 5.11
C GLU A 147 24.39 -4.02 5.21
N LEU A 148 25.28 -4.43 4.30
CA LEU A 148 25.90 -5.76 4.33
C LEU A 148 27.00 -5.78 5.40
N GLY A 149 26.64 -6.12 6.64
CA GLY A 149 27.55 -6.19 7.79
C GLY A 149 27.50 -7.54 8.52
N GLY A 150 28.58 -7.89 9.22
CA GLY A 150 28.68 -9.11 10.01
C GLY A 150 28.20 -8.99 11.46
N ASP A 151 27.78 -7.79 11.87
CA ASP A 151 27.56 -7.44 13.29
C ASP A 151 26.10 -7.57 13.74
N THR A 152 25.19 -7.96 12.84
CA THR A 152 23.76 -8.13 13.13
C THR A 152 23.23 -9.46 12.62
N SER A 153 22.34 -10.08 13.38
CA SER A 153 21.63 -11.31 13.01
C SER A 153 20.18 -10.99 12.63
N ASP A 154 20.00 -10.18 11.59
CA ASP A 154 18.68 -9.81 11.08
C ASP A 154 18.47 -10.29 9.64
N ILE A 155 17.22 -10.40 9.22
CA ILE A 155 16.86 -10.71 7.83
C ILE A 155 16.90 -9.45 6.97
N MET A 156 17.18 -9.62 5.68
CA MET A 156 17.11 -8.52 4.72
C MET A 156 15.65 -8.14 4.46
N ARG A 157 15.33 -6.85 4.61
CA ARG A 157 13.96 -6.33 4.46
C ARG A 157 13.87 -5.23 3.41
N PRO A 158 13.81 -5.58 2.11
CA PRO A 158 13.59 -4.58 1.07
C PRO A 158 12.26 -3.87 1.29
N SER A 159 12.25 -2.56 1.10
CA SER A 159 11.03 -1.76 1.13
C SER A 159 10.91 -0.92 -0.14
N LEU A 160 9.67 -0.61 -0.51
CA LEU A 160 9.36 0.16 -1.70
C LEU A 160 8.26 1.17 -1.42
N THR A 161 8.29 2.26 -2.18
CA THR A 161 7.19 3.21 -2.29
C THR A 161 6.61 3.13 -3.69
N LEU A 162 5.30 2.91 -3.80
CA LEU A 162 4.58 3.06 -5.05
C LEU A 162 3.83 4.38 -5.05
N SER A 163 3.92 5.12 -6.15
CA SER A 163 2.94 6.18 -6.41
C SER A 163 1.70 5.59 -7.06
N TYR A 164 0.52 6.16 -6.83
CA TYR A 164 -0.75 5.75 -7.44
C TYR A 164 -1.59 6.96 -7.88
N ASP A 165 -2.47 6.76 -8.87
CA ASP A 165 -3.30 7.85 -9.41
C ASP A 165 -4.43 8.23 -8.45
N TYR A 166 -5.19 7.24 -7.99
CA TYR A 166 -6.26 7.39 -7.00
C TYR A 166 -6.57 6.01 -6.39
N PHE A 167 -7.34 5.98 -5.31
CA PHE A 167 -7.82 4.73 -4.74
C PHE A 167 -9.34 4.71 -4.53
N LYS A 168 -9.90 3.51 -4.49
CA LYS A 168 -11.29 3.25 -4.10
C LYS A 168 -11.30 2.33 -2.89
N MET A 169 -12.26 2.54 -2.01
CA MET A 169 -12.44 1.70 -0.83
C MET A 169 -13.91 1.30 -0.64
N GLY A 170 -14.13 0.13 -0.04
CA GLY A 170 -15.47 -0.39 0.18
C GLY A 170 -15.49 -1.73 0.89
N ALA A 171 -16.70 -2.18 1.22
CA ALA A 171 -16.92 -3.42 1.95
C ALA A 171 -16.71 -4.65 1.05
N GLY A 172 -15.86 -5.59 1.49
CA GLY A 172 -15.64 -6.87 0.83
C GLY A 172 -15.16 -6.80 -0.63
N ALA A 173 -15.53 -7.82 -1.42
CA ALA A 173 -15.11 -8.01 -2.82
C ALA A 173 -15.74 -7.03 -3.84
N SER A 174 -16.60 -6.10 -3.42
CA SER A 174 -17.32 -5.19 -4.32
C SER A 174 -16.45 -4.08 -4.93
N VAL A 175 -15.17 -4.01 -4.53
CA VAL A 175 -14.20 -3.00 -4.98
C VAL A 175 -13.27 -3.56 -6.07
N GLN A 176 -13.37 -4.87 -6.39
CA GLN A 176 -12.56 -5.53 -7.40
C GLN A 176 -12.87 -5.08 -8.83
#